data_AF-A0A4Y2RF35-F1
#
_entry.id   AF-A0A4Y2RF35-F1
#
_cell.length_a   1.000
_cell.length_b   1.000
_cell.length_c   1.000
_cell.angle_alpha   90.00
_cell.angle_beta   90.00
_cell.angle_gamma   90.00
#
_symmetry.space_group_name_H-M   'P 1'
#
loop_
_entity.id
_entity.type
_entity.pdbx_description
1 polymer ?
#
loop_
_entity_poly.entity_id
_entity_poly.type
_entity_poly.pdbx_seq_one_letter_code
_entity_poly.pdbx_strand_id
1 'polypeptide(L)'
;MPKRKRGVTRDDARRQQAIMKRERRVVETEEERSRRLSTMAQRSQDRREEETEEQRNSRLSDLAQRVQERRAEETEEQRIADWQ
;
A
#
# COMPACT_ATOMS: atom_id res chain seq x y z
N MET A 1 33.16 -23.08 -16.38
CA MET A 1 32.18 -21.98 -16.59
C MET A 1 31.93 -21.25 -15.26
N PRO A 2 32.24 -19.95 -15.12
CA PRO A 2 32.03 -19.23 -13.87
C PRO A 2 30.54 -18.91 -13.65
N LYS A 3 29.99 -19.38 -12.53
CA LYS A 3 28.56 -19.21 -12.16
C LYS A 3 28.31 -17.74 -11.79
N ARG A 4 27.36 -17.09 -12.47
CA ARG A 4 27.02 -15.66 -12.28
C ARG A 4 26.26 -15.46 -10.96
N LYS A 5 26.85 -14.76 -9.98
CA LYS A 5 26.27 -14.35 -8.68
C LYS A 5 25.26 -13.18 -8.81
N ARG A 6 24.36 -13.24 -9.79
CA ARG A 6 23.58 -12.07 -10.24
C ARG A 6 22.39 -11.69 -9.33
N GLY A 7 22.03 -12.53 -8.35
CA GLY A 7 20.87 -12.31 -7.46
C GLY A 7 21.14 -11.37 -6.29
N VAL A 8 22.25 -11.56 -5.57
CA VAL A 8 22.56 -10.85 -4.32
C VAL A 8 22.63 -9.33 -4.52
N THR A 9 23.32 -8.88 -5.57
CA THR A 9 23.47 -7.45 -5.88
C THR A 9 22.14 -6.76 -6.21
N ARG A 10 21.17 -7.49 -6.80
CA ARG A 10 19.86 -6.92 -7.16
C ARG A 10 18.97 -6.74 -5.92
N ASP A 11 19.02 -7.70 -5.00
CA ASP A 11 18.27 -7.64 -3.76
C ASP A 11 18.83 -6.57 -2.81
N ASP A 12 20.17 -6.42 -2.76
CA ASP A 12 20.83 -5.33 -2.04
C ASP A 12 20.44 -3.96 -2.62
N ALA A 13 20.45 -3.79 -3.94
CA ALA A 13 20.03 -2.55 -4.58
C ALA A 13 18.55 -2.23 -4.29
N ARG A 14 17.67 -3.24 -4.28
CA ARG A 14 16.25 -3.07 -3.93
C ARG A 14 16.07 -2.62 -2.49
N ARG A 15 16.84 -3.19 -1.56
CA ARG A 15 16.85 -2.81 -0.14
C ARG A 15 17.33 -1.37 0.04
N GLN A 16 18.43 -0.99 -0.61
CA GLN A 16 18.95 0.38 -0.56
C GLN A 16 17.95 1.40 -1.13
N GLN A 17 17.28 1.07 -2.25
CA GLN A 17 16.22 1.92 -2.78
C GLN A 17 15.01 2.08 -1.85
N ALA A 18 14.64 1.03 -1.11
CA ALA A 18 13.56 1.11 -0.13
C ALA A 18 13.93 2.03 1.04
N ILE A 19 15.18 1.97 1.51
CA ILE A 19 15.72 2.84 2.56
C ILE A 19 15.69 4.30 2.11
N MET A 20 16.27 4.61 0.94
CA MET A 20 16.28 5.97 0.40
C MET A 20 14.86 6.54 0.21
N LYS A 21 13.92 5.71 -0.29
CA LYS A 21 12.51 6.12 -0.44
C LYS A 21 11.85 6.43 0.91
N ARG A 22 12.24 5.74 1.98
CA ARG A 22 11.71 5.96 3.33
C ARG A 22 12.32 7.22 3.94
N GLU A 23 13.63 7.40 3.85
CA GLU A 23 14.32 8.61 4.32
C GLU A 23 13.75 9.87 3.66
N ARG A 24 13.52 9.83 2.33
CA ARG A 24 12.87 10.94 1.63
C ARG A 24 11.48 11.28 2.18
N ARG A 25 10.71 10.30 2.65
CA ARG A 25 9.38 10.52 3.26
C ARG A 25 9.45 10.99 4.70
N VAL A 26 10.60 10.87 5.37
CA VAL A 26 10.78 11.35 6.75
C VAL A 26 11.09 12.85 6.74
N VAL A 27 11.85 13.32 5.75
CA VAL A 27 12.25 14.73 5.64
C VAL A 27 11.28 15.60 4.83
N GLU A 28 10.25 15.01 4.22
CA GLU A 28 9.29 15.74 3.37
C GLU A 28 8.53 16.79 4.18
N THR A 29 8.35 17.97 3.59
CA THR A 29 7.45 18.99 4.16
C THR A 29 5.99 18.53 4.04
N GLU A 30 5.10 19.14 4.83
CA GLU A 30 3.66 18.82 4.75
C GLU A 30 3.07 19.10 3.36
N GLU A 31 3.53 20.15 2.68
CA GLU A 31 3.11 20.47 1.32
C GLU A 31 3.56 19.43 0.30
N GLU A 32 4.81 18.96 0.40
CA GLU A 32 5.33 17.88 -0.45
C GLU A 32 4.64 16.55 -0.18
N ARG A 33 4.38 16.25 1.09
CA ARG A 33 3.59 15.07 1.50
C ARG A 33 2.20 15.13 0.90
N SER A 34 1.52 16.26 1.04
CA SER A 34 0.17 16.47 0.54
C SER A 34 0.10 16.33 -0.98
N ARG A 35 1.03 16.97 -1.72
CA ARG A 35 1.14 16.82 -3.17
C ARG A 35 1.36 15.35 -3.58
N ARG A 36 2.30 14.66 -2.93
CA ARG A 36 2.60 13.25 -3.20
C ARG A 36 1.38 12.35 -2.97
N LEU A 37 0.67 12.53 -1.86
CA LEU A 37 -0.52 11.75 -1.54
C LEU A 37 -1.67 12.06 -2.52
N SER A 38 -1.85 13.34 -2.89
CA SER A 38 -2.84 13.75 -3.89
C SER A 38 -2.60 13.08 -5.24
N THR A 39 -1.35 13.06 -5.73
CA THR A 39 -1.02 12.38 -7.00
C THR A 39 -1.28 10.88 -6.92
N MET A 40 -1.02 10.25 -5.77
CA MET A 40 -1.30 8.82 -5.58
C MET A 40 -2.81 8.53 -5.53
N ALA A 41 -3.60 9.41 -4.91
CA ALA A 41 -5.05 9.31 -4.86
C ALA A 41 -5.66 9.45 -6.25
N GLN A 42 -5.26 10.48 -7.01
CA GLN A 42 -5.72 10.69 -8.39
C GLN A 42 -5.45 9.46 -9.25
N ARG A 43 -4.20 8.96 -9.26
CA ARG A 43 -3.85 7.75 -10.03
C ARG A 43 -4.68 6.52 -9.62
N SER A 44 -5.06 6.42 -8.36
CA SER A 44 -5.94 5.33 -7.89
C SER A 44 -7.38 5.51 -8.36
N GLN A 45 -7.86 6.75 -8.50
CA GLN A 45 -9.18 7.04 -9.05
C GLN A 45 -9.18 6.73 -10.54
N ASP A 46 -8.19 7.21 -11.30
CA ASP A 46 -8.07 6.94 -12.74
C ASP A 46 -8.11 5.42 -13.01
N ARG A 47 -7.36 4.62 -12.23
CA ARG A 47 -7.38 3.15 -12.36
C ARG A 47 -8.76 2.55 -12.06
N ARG A 48 -9.50 3.09 -11.09
CA ARG A 48 -10.84 2.61 -10.73
C ARG A 48 -11.89 3.00 -11.76
N GLU A 49 -11.68 4.12 -12.47
CA GLU A 49 -12.54 4.53 -13.59
C GLU A 49 -12.35 3.59 -14.79
N GLU A 50 -11.13 3.07 -14.98
CA GLU A 50 -10.81 2.08 -16.02
C GLU A 50 -11.14 0.62 -15.63
N GLU A 51 -11.59 0.34 -14.40
CA GLU A 51 -11.92 -1.02 -13.95
C GLU A 51 -13.15 -1.58 -14.70
N THR A 52 -13.05 -2.83 -15.15
CA THR A 52 -14.24 -3.57 -15.60
C THR A 52 -15.12 -3.95 -14.41
N GLU A 53 -16.39 -4.25 -14.68
CA GLU A 53 -17.33 -4.69 -13.65
C GLU A 53 -16.84 -5.94 -12.88
N GLU A 54 -16.19 -6.88 -13.58
CA GLU A 54 -15.60 -8.07 -12.95
C GLU A 54 -14.44 -7.71 -12.01
N GLN A 55 -13.54 -6.83 -12.45
CA GLN A 55 -12.42 -6.35 -11.62
C GLN A 55 -12.91 -5.59 -10.39
N ARG A 56 -13.93 -4.74 -10.58
CA ARG A 56 -14.57 -4.00 -9.50
C ARG A 56 -15.19 -4.95 -8.48
N ASN A 57 -15.93 -5.96 -8.93
CA ASN A 57 -16.57 -6.95 -8.05
C ASN A 57 -15.54 -7.79 -7.30
N SER A 58 -14.46 -8.22 -7.96
CA SER A 58 -13.34 -8.90 -7.32
C SER A 58 -12.70 -8.02 -6.22
N ARG A 59 -12.38 -6.76 -6.53
CA ARG A 59 -11.80 -5.81 -5.56
C ARG A 59 -12.72 -5.57 -4.36
N LEU A 60 -14.03 -5.44 -4.58
CA LEU A 60 -15.00 -5.23 -3.50
C LEU A 60 -15.17 -6.47 -2.64
N SER A 61 -15.15 -7.67 -3.24
CA SER A 61 -15.15 -8.94 -2.50
C SER A 61 -13.91 -9.08 -1.61
N ASP A 62 -12.71 -8.78 -2.14
CA ASP A 62 -11.47 -8.80 -1.36
C ASP A 62 -11.51 -7.81 -0.19
N LEU A 63 -12.07 -6.61 -0.41
CA LEU A 63 -12.24 -5.61 0.64
C LEU A 63 -13.22 -6.11 1.72
N ALA A 64 -14.35 -6.68 1.32
CA ALA A 64 -15.34 -7.23 2.24
C ALA A 64 -14.72 -8.34 3.10
N GLN A 65 -13.98 -9.28 2.48
CA GLN A 65 -13.28 -10.34 3.20
C GLN A 65 -12.30 -9.77 4.23
N ARG A 66 -11.43 -8.83 3.83
CA ARG A 66 -10.46 -8.21 4.75
C ARG A 66 -11.11 -7.47 5.92
N VAL A 67 -12.26 -6.83 5.69
CA VAL A 67 -13.01 -6.17 6.76
C VAL A 67 -13.57 -7.21 7.74
N GLN A 68 -14.06 -8.35 7.26
CA GLN A 68 -14.52 -9.44 8.12
C GLN A 68 -13.37 -10.05 8.93
N GLU A 69 -12.22 -10.30 8.32
CA GLU A 69 -11.01 -10.77 9.01
C GLU A 69 -10.60 -9.81 10.13
N ARG A 70 -10.54 -8.51 9.83
CA ARG A 70 -10.25 -7.48 10.84
C ARG A 70 -11.26 -7.45 11.99
N ARG A 71 -12.55 -7.58 11.70
CA ARG A 71 -13.62 -7.61 12.72
C ARG A 71 -13.56 -8.87 13.58
N ALA A 72 -13.10 -9.99 13.02
CA ALA A 72 -12.90 -11.23 13.76
C ALA A 72 -11.71 -11.13 14.74
N GLU A 73 -10.66 -10.40 14.36
CA GLU A 73 -9.48 -10.12 15.20
C GLU A 73 -9.65 -8.93 16.16
N GLU A 74 -10.79 -8.23 16.09
CA GLU A 74 -11.05 -7.02 16.84
C GLU A 74 -11.27 -7.30 18.34
N THR A 75 -10.59 -6.55 19.20
CA THR A 75 -10.77 -6.64 20.65
C THR A 75 -12.04 -5.92 21.10
N GLU A 76 -12.54 -6.27 22.29
CA GLU A 76 -13.72 -5.59 22.86
C GLU A 76 -13.50 -4.08 23.05
N GLU A 77 -12.28 -3.67 23.42
CA GLU A 77 -11.90 -2.25 23.52
C GLU A 77 -11.96 -1.54 22.16
N GLN A 78 -11.52 -2.18 21.09
CA GLN A 78 -11.60 -1.64 19.73
C GLN A 78 -13.06 -1.56 19.26
N ARG A 79 -13.88 -2.56 19.57
CA ARG A 79 -15.31 -2.56 19.27
C ARG A 79 -16.03 -1.41 19.96
N ILE A 80 -15.81 -1.23 21.26
CA ILE A 80 -16.45 -0.15 22.03
C ILE A 80 -16.02 1.21 21.50
N ALA A 81 -14.75 1.39 21.12
CA ALA A 81 -14.25 2.63 20.55
C ALA A 81 -14.87 2.99 19.18
N ASP A 82 -15.31 2.01 18.39
CA ASP A 82 -16.03 2.25 17.12
C ASP A 82 -17.49 2.70 17.34
N TRP A 83 -18.06 2.43 18.52
CA TRP A 83 -19.44 2.80 18.89
C TRP A 83 -19.57 4.15 19.62
N GLN A 84 -18.47 4.77 20.05
CA GLN A 84 -18.44 6.04 20.80
C GLN A 84 -18.21 7.25 19.88
#